data_AF-A0A258ZBS6-F1
#
_entry.id   AF-A0A258ZBS6-F1
#
_cell.length_a   1.000
_cell.length_b   1.000
_cell.length_c   1.000
_cell.angle_alpha   90.00
_cell.angle_beta   90.00
_cell.angle_gamma   90.00
#
_symmetry.space_group_name_H-M   'P 1'
#
loop_
_entity.id
_entity.type
_entity.pdbx_description
1 polymer ?
#
loop_
_entity_poly.entity_id
_entity_poly.type
_entity_poly.pdbx_seq_one_letter_code
_entity_poly.pdbx_strand_id
1 'polypeptide(L)'
;MRLGSRGRAVGLTLALSLGLAACGGRPPGILVPVEYTVPGASVVEMVVATTRAPAKNLDMFSGDRGTTLSFAEIAVSIPPAANRKVGDVQWPKSVPGNPATDFVTLRADVLTQSAALDWFNKRIKKTPRRQALIFIHGYNNRFEDAVFRFAQIVHDSNAPVTPILFTWPSRGSLLAYGYDRESASYSRDALEKLLTGLAKDPDVGEISILAHSMGNWVTLEALRQMAI
;
A
#
# COMPACT_ATOMS: atom_id res chain seq x y z
N MET A 1 -3.14 49.35 -62.03
CA MET A 1 -3.65 50.21 -60.94
C MET A 1 -3.84 49.33 -59.71
N ARG A 2 -3.13 49.64 -58.61
CA ARG A 2 -3.18 49.07 -57.23
C ARG A 2 -2.58 47.66 -56.95
N LEU A 3 -1.30 47.71 -56.57
CA LEU A 3 -0.64 47.16 -55.36
C LEU A 3 -1.39 46.15 -54.46
N GLY A 4 -0.67 45.12 -54.01
CA GLY A 4 -0.96 44.40 -52.77
C GLY A 4 -0.16 43.12 -52.54
N SER A 5 1.13 43.24 -52.23
CA SER A 5 1.96 42.15 -51.72
C SER A 5 1.61 41.81 -50.26
N ARG A 6 1.72 40.54 -49.87
CA ARG A 6 2.43 40.05 -48.65
C ARG A 6 2.19 38.55 -48.45
N GLY A 7 3.30 37.81 -48.40
CA GLY A 7 3.30 36.39 -48.05
C GLY A 7 3.00 36.14 -46.58
N ARG A 8 2.71 34.87 -46.28
CA ARG A 8 2.79 34.22 -44.96
C ARG A 8 2.61 32.73 -45.21
N ALA A 9 3.71 31.97 -45.17
CA ALA A 9 4.27 31.35 -43.98
C ALA A 9 3.67 29.94 -43.77
N VAL A 10 4.57 28.97 -43.84
CA VAL A 10 4.43 27.54 -43.51
C VAL A 10 3.58 27.37 -42.24
N GLY A 11 2.56 26.52 -42.31
CA GLY A 11 1.73 26.12 -41.18
C GLY A 11 1.67 24.61 -41.04
N LEU A 12 2.81 23.98 -40.72
CA LEU A 12 2.85 22.64 -40.16
C LEU A 12 2.64 22.79 -38.65
N THR A 13 1.43 22.53 -38.15
CA THR A 13 1.19 22.54 -36.70
C THR A 13 0.48 21.26 -36.27
N LEU A 14 1.33 20.28 -35.98
CA LEU A 14 1.30 19.39 -34.83
C LEU A 14 -0.09 19.08 -34.24
N ALA A 15 -0.57 17.88 -34.53
CA ALA A 15 -1.57 17.19 -33.74
C ALA A 15 -1.08 17.08 -32.28
N LEU A 16 -1.57 17.98 -31.42
CA LEU A 16 -1.41 17.85 -29.97
C LEU A 16 -2.63 17.11 -29.43
N SER A 17 -2.55 15.78 -29.51
CA SER A 17 -3.46 14.88 -28.80
C SER A 17 -3.34 15.14 -27.30
N LEU A 18 -4.25 15.95 -26.76
CA LEU A 18 -4.53 16.08 -25.34
C LEU A 18 -5.11 14.74 -24.83
N GLY A 19 -4.21 13.79 -24.53
CA GLY A 19 -4.52 12.64 -23.70
C GLY A 19 -4.74 13.09 -22.26
N LEU A 20 -5.90 13.70 -22.00
CA LEU A 20 -6.32 14.09 -20.66
C LEU A 20 -7.02 12.92 -19.96
N ALA A 21 -6.35 12.45 -18.90
CA ALA A 21 -6.92 11.93 -17.67
C ALA A 21 -7.77 10.65 -17.73
N ALA A 22 -7.09 9.50 -17.71
CA ALA A 22 -7.60 8.35 -16.96
C ALA A 22 -7.20 8.48 -15.48
N CYS A 23 -7.63 9.54 -14.81
CA CYS A 23 -7.65 9.58 -13.33
C CYS A 23 -8.89 8.82 -12.85
N GLY A 24 -8.96 7.53 -13.16
CA GLY A 24 -9.96 6.64 -12.61
C GLY A 24 -9.61 6.35 -11.15
N GLY A 25 -10.22 7.07 -10.21
CA GLY A 25 -10.14 6.72 -8.80
C GLY A 25 -10.71 5.31 -8.58
N ARG A 26 -10.09 4.53 -7.69
CA ARG A 26 -10.59 3.19 -7.32
C ARG A 26 -11.96 3.33 -6.63
N PRO A 27 -12.93 2.43 -6.90
CA PRO A 27 -14.20 2.45 -6.18
C PRO A 27 -13.94 2.32 -4.66
N PRO A 28 -14.72 2.99 -3.80
CA PRO A 28 -14.59 2.80 -2.36
C PRO A 28 -14.96 1.36 -1.96
N GLY A 29 -14.43 0.89 -0.84
CA GLY A 29 -14.79 -0.42 -0.29
C GLY A 29 -14.07 -1.61 -0.93
N ILE A 30 -12.92 -1.41 -1.57
CA ILE A 30 -12.08 -2.50 -2.11
C ILE A 30 -11.74 -3.56 -1.04
N LEU A 31 -11.63 -3.13 0.22
CA LEU A 31 -11.31 -4.02 1.33
C LEU A 31 -12.54 -4.63 2.02
N VAL A 32 -13.75 -4.40 1.51
CA VAL A 32 -14.94 -5.15 1.97
C VAL A 32 -14.72 -6.63 1.60
N PRO A 33 -14.73 -7.55 2.58
CA PRO A 33 -14.42 -8.95 2.32
C PRO A 33 -15.38 -9.64 1.35
N VAL A 34 -14.85 -10.60 0.59
CA VAL A 34 -15.62 -11.60 -0.15
C VAL A 34 -15.46 -12.97 0.50
N GLU A 35 -16.55 -13.73 0.56
CA GLU A 35 -16.64 -15.00 1.32
C GLU A 35 -16.12 -16.24 0.55
N TYR A 36 -15.47 -16.06 -0.60
CA TYR A 36 -15.04 -17.17 -1.44
C TYR A 36 -13.72 -16.91 -2.18
N THR A 37 -13.06 -18.00 -2.56
CA THR A 37 -11.90 -18.01 -3.45
C THR A 37 -12.13 -19.02 -4.59
N VAL A 38 -11.18 -19.14 -5.51
CA VAL A 38 -11.25 -20.09 -6.63
C VAL A 38 -10.03 -21.01 -6.66
N PRO A 39 -10.14 -22.22 -7.26
CA PRO A 39 -8.99 -23.09 -7.43
C PRO A 39 -7.81 -22.40 -8.13
N GLY A 40 -6.60 -22.58 -7.58
CA GLY A 40 -5.38 -21.98 -8.11
C GLY A 40 -5.14 -20.52 -7.72
N ALA A 41 -6.04 -19.89 -6.96
CA ALA A 41 -5.76 -18.62 -6.30
C ALA A 41 -4.83 -18.82 -5.09
N SER A 42 -4.03 -17.81 -4.80
CA SER A 42 -3.14 -17.77 -3.62
C SER A 42 -3.69 -16.81 -2.58
N VAL A 43 -3.34 -17.00 -1.31
CA VAL A 43 -3.70 -16.07 -0.24
C VAL A 43 -2.45 -15.47 0.37
N VAL A 44 -2.40 -14.14 0.45
CA VAL A 44 -1.39 -13.41 1.20
C VAL A 44 -2.04 -12.80 2.44
N GLU A 45 -1.49 -13.11 3.59
CA GLU A 45 -1.95 -12.58 4.87
C GLU A 45 -0.87 -11.66 5.45
N MET A 46 -1.29 -10.54 6.02
CA MET A 46 -0.41 -9.53 6.58
C MET A 46 -1.04 -8.88 7.81
N VAL A 47 -0.17 -8.38 8.69
CA VAL A 47 -0.56 -7.41 9.70
C VAL A 47 -0.22 -6.01 9.20
N VAL A 48 -1.11 -5.06 9.43
CA VAL A 48 -0.93 -3.66 9.09
C VAL A 48 -0.82 -2.86 10.37
N ALA A 49 0.20 -2.02 10.46
CA ALA A 49 0.33 -0.96 11.46
C ALA A 49 0.10 0.39 10.78
N THR A 50 -0.78 1.23 11.32
CA THR A 50 -1.15 2.49 10.67
C THR A 50 -1.30 3.66 11.63
N THR A 51 -0.84 4.83 11.19
CA THR A 51 -1.09 6.12 11.83
C THR A 51 -2.23 6.90 11.13
N ARG A 52 -2.98 6.25 10.25
CA ARG A 52 -4.17 6.83 9.59
C ARG A 52 -5.36 6.85 10.53
N ALA A 53 -6.22 7.85 10.40
CA ALA A 53 -7.52 7.88 11.07
C ALA A 53 -8.48 6.88 10.41
N PRO A 54 -9.41 6.28 11.17
CA PRO A 54 -10.50 5.49 10.60
C PRO A 54 -11.24 6.28 9.52
N ALA A 55 -11.67 5.61 8.45
CA ALA A 55 -12.48 6.27 7.44
C ALA A 55 -13.94 6.42 7.91
N LYS A 56 -14.69 7.31 7.26
CA LYS A 56 -16.12 7.54 7.50
C LYS A 56 -17.00 6.94 6.40
N ASN A 57 -16.39 6.17 5.49
CA ASN A 57 -17.02 5.54 4.33
C ASN A 57 -16.74 4.02 4.39
N LEU A 58 -16.88 3.32 3.25
CA LEU A 58 -16.62 1.88 3.16
C LEU A 58 -15.13 1.49 3.25
N ASP A 59 -14.21 2.46 3.26
CA ASP A 59 -12.78 2.18 3.43
C ASP A 59 -12.46 1.98 4.92
N MET A 60 -11.40 1.23 5.24
CA MET A 60 -11.02 1.01 6.65
C MET A 60 -10.37 2.24 7.28
N PHE A 61 -9.42 2.84 6.55
CA PHE A 61 -8.62 3.97 7.02
C PHE A 61 -8.56 5.06 5.95
N SER A 62 -8.59 6.31 6.41
CA SER A 62 -8.58 7.49 5.55
C SER A 62 -7.17 7.95 5.17
N GLY A 63 -7.11 9.05 4.42
CA GLY A 63 -5.86 9.78 4.18
C GLY A 63 -5.46 10.72 5.31
N ASP A 64 -6.27 10.85 6.37
CA ASP A 64 -6.03 11.77 7.46
C ASP A 64 -5.23 11.14 8.60
N ARG A 65 -4.58 11.98 9.42
CA ARG A 65 -3.80 11.56 10.60
C ARG A 65 -4.73 11.03 11.69
N GLY A 66 -4.48 9.81 12.15
CA GLY A 66 -5.01 9.29 13.39
C GLY A 66 -4.21 9.84 14.57
N THR A 67 -4.77 9.79 15.77
CA THR A 67 -4.10 10.23 17.01
C THR A 67 -3.28 9.12 17.67
N THR A 68 -3.47 7.88 17.25
CA THR A 68 -2.84 6.68 17.81
C THR A 68 -2.44 5.70 16.71
N LEU A 69 -1.50 4.80 17.04
CA LEU A 69 -1.14 3.68 16.18
C LEU A 69 -2.27 2.62 16.23
N SER A 70 -2.85 2.32 15.08
CA SER A 70 -3.89 1.30 14.91
C SER A 70 -3.33 0.08 14.18
N PHE A 71 -3.97 -1.07 14.36
CA PHE A 71 -3.57 -2.32 13.73
C PHE A 71 -4.73 -2.94 12.95
N ALA A 72 -4.41 -3.69 11.90
CA ALA A 72 -5.38 -4.49 11.17
C ALA A 72 -4.77 -5.80 10.68
N GLU A 73 -5.60 -6.82 10.53
CA GLU A 73 -5.27 -8.07 9.88
C GLU A 73 -5.93 -8.11 8.52
N ILE A 74 -5.15 -8.33 7.46
CA ILE A 74 -5.67 -8.39 6.10
C ILE A 74 -5.30 -9.72 5.46
N ALA A 75 -6.27 -10.37 4.80
CA ALA A 75 -6.04 -11.47 3.88
C ALA A 75 -6.49 -11.07 2.47
N VAL A 76 -5.59 -11.20 1.49
CA VAL A 76 -5.84 -10.88 0.08
C VAL A 76 -5.75 -12.16 -0.75
N SER A 77 -6.80 -12.46 -1.52
CA SER A 77 -6.76 -13.48 -2.57
C SER A 77 -6.13 -12.88 -3.82
N ILE A 78 -5.16 -13.59 -4.37
CA ILE A 78 -4.45 -13.30 -5.62
C ILE A 78 -5.01 -14.22 -6.70
N PRO A 79 -5.43 -13.72 -7.87
CA PRO A 79 -6.05 -14.55 -8.90
C PRO A 79 -5.07 -15.61 -9.43
N PRO A 80 -5.57 -16.71 -10.04
CA PRO A 80 -4.71 -17.75 -10.59
C PRO A 80 -3.68 -17.22 -11.58
N ALA A 81 -2.53 -17.89 -11.67
CA ALA A 81 -1.40 -17.48 -12.52
C ALA A 81 -1.81 -17.26 -14.00
N ALA A 82 -2.77 -18.05 -14.51
CA ALA A 82 -3.28 -17.94 -15.88
C ALA A 82 -4.04 -16.63 -16.15
N ASN A 83 -4.58 -15.98 -15.12
CA ASN A 83 -5.42 -14.79 -15.22
C ASN A 83 -4.73 -13.52 -14.69
N ARG A 84 -3.42 -13.59 -14.39
CA ARG A 84 -2.67 -12.47 -13.82
C ARG A 84 -1.38 -12.21 -14.59
N LYS A 85 -0.89 -10.98 -14.47
CA LYS A 85 0.45 -10.59 -14.92
C LYS A 85 1.31 -10.25 -13.70
N VAL A 86 2.47 -10.91 -13.58
CA VAL A 86 3.45 -10.65 -12.51
C VAL A 86 3.84 -9.17 -12.50
N GLY A 87 3.92 -8.56 -11.32
CA GLY A 87 4.21 -7.13 -11.14
C GLY A 87 2.97 -6.21 -11.19
N ASP A 88 1.87 -6.67 -11.77
CA ASP A 88 0.64 -5.90 -11.89
C ASP A 88 -0.35 -6.30 -10.78
N VAL A 89 -1.01 -5.30 -10.21
CA VAL A 89 -2.19 -5.52 -9.36
C VAL A 89 -3.42 -5.47 -10.25
N GLN A 90 -4.12 -6.60 -10.41
CA GLN A 90 -5.40 -6.64 -11.12
C GLN A 90 -6.50 -6.10 -10.20
N TRP A 91 -6.83 -4.81 -10.37
CA TRP A 91 -7.83 -4.13 -9.56
C TRP A 91 -9.25 -4.50 -9.99
N PRO A 92 -10.17 -4.75 -9.04
CA PRO A 92 -11.56 -4.95 -9.38
C PRO A 92 -12.17 -3.64 -9.90
N LYS A 93 -12.96 -3.73 -10.97
CA LYS A 93 -13.63 -2.57 -11.59
C LYS A 93 -14.87 -2.11 -10.80
N SER A 94 -15.41 -2.99 -9.97
CA SER A 94 -16.56 -2.78 -9.10
C SER A 94 -16.41 -3.63 -7.85
N VAL A 95 -17.10 -3.27 -6.77
CA VAL A 95 -17.14 -4.06 -5.53
C VAL A 95 -18.49 -4.79 -5.45
N PRO A 96 -18.55 -6.10 -5.12
CA PRO A 96 -17.41 -6.98 -4.82
C PRO A 96 -16.59 -7.35 -6.08
N GLY A 97 -15.30 -7.61 -5.90
CA GLY A 97 -14.42 -8.08 -6.97
C GLY A 97 -14.56 -9.59 -7.24
N ASN A 98 -13.90 -10.08 -8.30
CA ASN A 98 -13.90 -11.49 -8.67
C ASN A 98 -12.54 -12.15 -8.37
N PRO A 99 -12.42 -13.10 -7.42
CA PRO A 99 -11.15 -13.76 -7.11
C PRO A 99 -10.51 -14.53 -8.29
N ALA A 100 -11.27 -14.82 -9.35
CA ALA A 100 -10.73 -15.45 -10.56
C ALA A 100 -9.92 -14.50 -11.44
N THR A 101 -10.15 -13.19 -11.35
CA THR A 101 -9.54 -12.18 -12.25
C THR A 101 -8.87 -11.03 -11.50
N ASP A 102 -9.28 -10.78 -10.26
CA ASP A 102 -8.92 -9.60 -9.49
C ASP A 102 -8.24 -9.99 -8.19
N PHE A 103 -7.45 -9.07 -7.66
CA PHE A 103 -7.11 -9.06 -6.25
C PHE A 103 -8.38 -8.74 -5.46
N VAL A 104 -8.71 -9.57 -4.48
CA VAL A 104 -9.88 -9.37 -3.61
C VAL A 104 -9.50 -9.58 -2.16
N THR A 105 -10.18 -8.88 -1.27
CA THR A 105 -9.99 -9.04 0.17
C THR A 105 -10.85 -10.18 0.68
N LEU A 106 -10.26 -11.11 1.39
CA LEU A 106 -10.95 -12.21 2.08
C LEU A 106 -11.22 -11.88 3.55
N ARG A 107 -10.40 -10.99 4.14
CA ARG A 107 -10.52 -10.60 5.54
C ARG A 107 -9.89 -9.23 5.78
N ALA A 108 -10.52 -8.43 6.62
CA ALA A 108 -10.15 -7.04 6.89
C ALA A 108 -10.61 -6.60 8.28
N ASP A 109 -9.88 -7.06 9.31
CA ASP A 109 -10.28 -6.84 10.70
C ASP A 109 -9.37 -5.80 11.38
N VAL A 110 -9.96 -4.83 12.07
CA VAL A 110 -9.20 -3.93 12.95
C VAL A 110 -8.83 -4.71 14.22
N LEU A 111 -7.56 -4.66 14.59
CA LEU A 111 -7.02 -5.39 15.73
C LEU A 111 -6.61 -4.45 16.88
N THR A 112 -6.66 -4.98 18.09
CA THR A 112 -5.90 -4.42 19.21
C THR A 112 -4.40 -4.69 19.00
N GLN A 113 -3.54 -3.92 19.67
CA GLN A 113 -2.10 -4.17 19.62
C GLN A 113 -1.73 -5.59 20.09
N SER A 114 -2.36 -6.09 21.15
CA SER A 114 -2.12 -7.45 21.64
C SER A 114 -2.51 -8.51 20.63
N ALA A 115 -3.68 -8.37 19.98
CA ALA A 115 -4.12 -9.30 18.95
C ALA A 115 -3.19 -9.27 17.71
N ALA A 116 -2.68 -8.10 17.34
CA ALA A 116 -1.72 -7.94 16.26
C ALA A 116 -0.38 -8.62 16.56
N LEU A 117 0.13 -8.47 17.81
CA LEU A 117 1.33 -9.15 18.27
C LEU A 117 1.14 -10.67 18.34
N ASP A 118 0.00 -11.14 18.84
CA ASP A 118 -0.32 -12.58 18.89
C ASP A 118 -0.39 -13.19 17.49
N TRP A 119 -1.01 -12.47 16.54
CA TRP A 119 -1.06 -12.88 15.14
C TRP A 119 0.35 -13.00 14.55
N PHE A 120 1.17 -11.96 14.75
CA PHE A 120 2.53 -11.89 14.24
C PHE A 120 3.40 -13.02 14.82
N ASN A 121 3.39 -13.18 16.15
CA ASN A 121 4.23 -14.16 16.85
C ASN A 121 3.86 -15.61 16.52
N LYS A 122 2.57 -15.90 16.26
CA LYS A 122 2.14 -17.22 15.77
C LYS A 122 2.69 -17.54 14.38
N ARG A 123 2.88 -16.54 13.52
CA ARG A 123 3.35 -16.73 12.14
C ARG A 123 4.87 -16.72 12.03
N ILE A 124 5.54 -15.74 12.63
CA ILE A 124 7.00 -15.56 12.54
C ILE A 124 7.78 -16.77 13.04
N LYS A 125 7.29 -17.46 14.08
CA LYS A 125 7.86 -18.72 14.60
C LYS A 125 7.94 -19.84 13.56
N LYS A 126 7.05 -19.82 12.58
CA LYS A 126 6.96 -20.81 11.50
C LYS A 126 7.67 -20.33 10.22
N THR A 127 8.09 -19.07 10.18
CA THR A 127 8.77 -18.49 9.03
C THR A 127 10.25 -18.88 9.04
N PRO A 128 10.83 -19.33 7.90
CA PRO A 128 12.27 -19.55 7.77
C PRO A 128 13.08 -18.34 8.24
N ARG A 129 14.12 -18.60 9.05
CA ARG A 129 14.96 -17.57 9.70
C ARG A 129 14.17 -16.56 10.56
N ARG A 130 12.89 -16.83 10.86
CA ARG A 130 12.01 -15.91 11.58
C ARG A 130 12.06 -14.50 10.97
N GLN A 131 12.01 -14.43 9.63
CA GLN A 131 12.20 -13.20 8.88
C GLN A 131 10.90 -12.41 8.75
N ALA A 132 10.90 -11.17 9.23
CA ALA A 132 9.84 -10.20 9.01
C ALA A 132 10.19 -9.31 7.80
N LEU A 133 9.24 -9.12 6.90
CA LEU A 133 9.35 -8.14 5.82
C LEU A 133 8.41 -6.97 6.10
N ILE A 134 8.99 -5.78 6.25
CA ILE A 134 8.23 -4.55 6.51
C ILE A 134 8.18 -3.75 5.20
N PHE A 135 6.98 -3.46 4.72
CA PHE A 135 6.79 -2.54 3.59
C PHE A 135 6.29 -1.18 4.06
N ILE A 136 6.96 -0.12 3.60
CA ILE A 136 6.59 1.27 3.83
C ILE A 136 6.28 1.92 2.49
N HIS A 137 5.00 2.25 2.30
CA HIS A 137 4.55 2.85 1.04
C HIS A 137 5.10 4.27 0.83
N GLY A 138 5.07 4.70 -0.43
CA GLY A 138 5.44 6.06 -0.83
C GLY A 138 4.25 7.02 -0.85
N TYR A 139 4.51 8.21 -1.37
CA TYR A 139 3.53 9.26 -1.64
C TYR A 139 2.37 8.80 -2.53
N ASN A 140 1.22 9.51 -2.44
CA ASN A 140 0.05 9.31 -3.30
C ASN A 140 -0.54 7.89 -3.22
N ASN A 141 -0.71 7.37 -2.01
CA ASN A 141 -1.31 6.05 -1.76
C ASN A 141 -2.51 6.16 -0.82
N ARG A 142 -3.65 5.59 -1.23
CA ARG A 142 -4.72 5.21 -0.30
C ARG A 142 -4.27 3.99 0.51
N PHE A 143 -5.04 3.62 1.53
CA PHE A 143 -4.69 2.50 2.40
C PHE A 143 -4.69 1.17 1.63
N GLU A 144 -5.76 0.91 0.89
CA GLU A 144 -5.95 -0.26 0.05
C GLU A 144 -4.91 -0.39 -1.08
N ASP A 145 -4.38 0.74 -1.57
CA ASP A 145 -3.30 0.79 -2.56
C ASP A 145 -2.03 0.12 -2.01
N ALA A 146 -1.69 0.47 -0.77
CA ALA A 146 -0.53 -0.08 -0.08
C ALA A 146 -0.75 -1.57 0.26
N VAL A 147 -1.95 -1.95 0.67
CA VAL A 147 -2.32 -3.35 0.96
C VAL A 147 -2.16 -4.24 -0.28
N PHE A 148 -2.83 -3.91 -1.39
CA PHE A 148 -2.79 -4.77 -2.58
C PHE A 148 -1.41 -4.77 -3.24
N ARG A 149 -0.70 -3.63 -3.23
CA ARG A 149 0.67 -3.57 -3.73
C ARG A 149 1.60 -4.46 -2.90
N PHE A 150 1.46 -4.47 -1.58
CA PHE A 150 2.30 -5.32 -0.75
C PHE A 150 1.96 -6.80 -0.90
N ALA A 151 0.67 -7.13 -1.01
CA ALA A 151 0.23 -8.49 -1.31
C ALA A 151 0.86 -8.99 -2.63
N GLN A 152 0.87 -8.15 -3.66
CA GLN A 152 1.52 -8.45 -4.94
C GLN A 152 3.02 -8.69 -4.78
N ILE A 153 3.73 -7.84 -4.04
CA ILE A 153 5.18 -8.00 -3.81
C ILE A 153 5.50 -9.30 -3.08
N VAL A 154 4.78 -9.60 -1.99
CA VAL A 154 4.98 -10.82 -1.20
C VAL A 154 4.72 -12.05 -2.06
N HIS A 155 3.60 -12.06 -2.79
CA HIS A 155 3.24 -13.17 -3.67
C HIS A 155 4.26 -13.38 -4.78
N ASP A 156 4.63 -12.32 -5.50
CA ASP A 156 5.47 -12.43 -6.70
C ASP A 156 6.95 -12.65 -6.38
N SER A 157 7.42 -12.24 -5.20
CA SER A 157 8.78 -12.52 -4.74
C SER A 157 8.98 -13.97 -4.28
N ASN A 158 7.89 -14.68 -3.95
CA ASN A 158 7.93 -16.00 -3.32
C ASN A 158 8.82 -16.03 -2.05
N ALA A 159 8.98 -14.87 -1.40
CA ALA A 159 9.85 -14.73 -0.25
C ALA A 159 9.20 -15.36 0.98
N PRO A 160 9.89 -16.27 1.70
CA PRO A 160 9.35 -16.92 2.88
C PRO A 160 9.46 -15.99 4.10
N VAL A 161 8.58 -14.99 4.17
CA VAL A 161 8.60 -13.91 5.17
C VAL A 161 7.26 -13.81 5.91
N THR A 162 7.26 -13.21 7.10
CA THR A 162 6.03 -12.71 7.73
C THR A 162 5.81 -11.26 7.30
N PRO A 163 4.74 -10.95 6.55
CA PRO A 163 4.52 -9.60 6.03
C PRO A 163 3.95 -8.63 7.07
N ILE A 164 4.59 -7.48 7.20
CA ILE A 164 4.11 -6.33 7.97
C ILE A 164 4.00 -5.13 7.04
N LEU A 165 2.82 -4.54 6.94
CA LEU A 165 2.62 -3.28 6.23
C LEU A 165 2.62 -2.13 7.23
N PHE A 166 3.49 -1.15 7.05
CA PHE A 166 3.38 0.12 7.75
C PHE A 166 2.78 1.17 6.82
N THR A 167 1.66 1.76 7.22
CA THR A 167 1.01 2.83 6.45
C THR A 167 0.98 4.14 7.24
N TRP A 168 1.27 5.23 6.53
CA TRP A 168 1.22 6.60 7.07
C TRP A 168 0.22 7.44 6.26
N PRO A 169 -0.29 8.57 6.79
CA PRO A 169 -1.39 9.30 6.17
C PRO A 169 -0.98 9.95 4.86
N SER A 170 -1.48 9.39 3.77
CA SER A 170 -1.41 9.95 2.42
C SER A 170 -2.82 10.08 1.88
N ARG A 171 -3.12 11.26 1.31
CA ARG A 171 -4.44 11.56 0.73
C ARG A 171 -4.65 10.94 -0.65
N GLY A 172 -3.67 10.21 -1.19
CA GLY A 172 -3.80 9.60 -2.51
C GLY A 172 -4.02 10.63 -3.63
N SER A 173 -3.46 11.84 -3.47
CA SER A 173 -3.57 12.92 -4.46
C SER A 173 -2.23 13.59 -4.74
N LEU A 174 -1.94 13.79 -6.04
CA LEU A 174 -0.78 14.54 -6.55
C LEU A 174 -0.72 16.00 -6.06
N LEU A 175 -1.85 16.57 -5.66
CA LEU A 175 -1.93 17.95 -5.17
C LEU A 175 -1.69 18.04 -3.65
N ALA A 176 -1.65 16.92 -2.94
CA ALA A 176 -1.52 16.87 -1.49
C ALA A 176 -0.06 16.71 -1.00
N TYR A 177 0.94 16.99 -1.85
CA TYR A 177 2.35 16.73 -1.53
C TYR A 177 2.81 17.32 -0.19
N GLY A 178 2.49 18.60 0.09
CA GLY A 178 2.86 19.25 1.34
C GLY A 178 2.22 18.56 2.56
N TYR A 179 0.95 18.18 2.46
CA TYR A 179 0.24 17.46 3.52
C TYR A 179 0.89 16.10 3.78
N ASP A 180 1.10 15.32 2.71
CA ASP A 180 1.66 13.97 2.79
C ASP A 180 3.08 13.99 3.37
N ARG A 181 3.92 14.98 3.03
CA ARG A 181 5.27 15.13 3.59
C ARG A 181 5.25 15.36 5.10
N GLU A 182 4.40 16.27 5.57
CA GLU A 182 4.28 16.53 7.01
C GLU A 182 3.66 15.33 7.74
N SER A 183 2.76 14.59 7.09
CA SER A 183 2.13 13.37 7.64
C SER A 183 3.09 12.18 7.69
N ALA A 184 4.00 12.09 6.73
CA ALA A 184 5.11 11.15 6.74
C ALA A 184 6.02 11.43 7.96
N SER A 185 6.44 12.69 8.15
CA SER A 185 7.21 13.11 9.32
C SER A 185 6.47 12.89 10.65
N TYR A 186 5.15 13.10 10.68
CA TYR A 186 4.29 12.78 11.86
C TYR A 186 4.37 11.29 12.25
N SER A 187 4.58 10.41 11.28
CA SER A 187 4.52 8.95 11.49
C SER A 187 5.85 8.32 11.87
N ARG A 188 6.95 9.09 11.92
CA ARG A 188 8.30 8.59 12.21
C ARG A 188 8.38 7.89 13.58
N ASP A 189 7.78 8.50 14.62
CA ASP A 189 7.83 7.96 15.98
C ASP A 189 7.04 6.65 16.11
N ALA A 190 5.99 6.47 15.29
CA ALA A 190 5.24 5.22 15.25
C ALA A 190 6.00 4.12 14.51
N LEU A 191 6.72 4.46 13.44
CA LEU A 191 7.59 3.51 12.74
C LEU A 191 8.78 3.11 13.63
N GLU A 192 9.39 4.06 14.33
CA GLU A 192 10.44 3.81 15.33
C GLU A 192 9.95 2.79 16.37
N LYS A 193 8.80 3.04 17.00
CA LYS A 193 8.22 2.11 17.98
C LYS A 193 7.97 0.71 17.43
N LEU A 194 7.47 0.61 16.19
CA LEU A 194 7.27 -0.67 15.52
C LEU A 194 8.61 -1.40 15.34
N LEU A 195 9.62 -0.72 14.79
CA LEU A 195 10.94 -1.30 14.52
C LEU A 195 11.66 -1.68 15.82
N THR A 196 11.62 -0.83 16.85
CA THR A 196 12.16 -1.10 18.19
C THR A 196 11.45 -2.29 18.84
N GLY A 197 10.13 -2.40 18.69
CA GLY A 197 9.35 -3.54 19.18
C GLY A 197 9.79 -4.85 18.54
N LEU A 198 9.90 -4.87 17.20
CA LEU A 198 10.35 -6.04 16.45
C LEU A 198 11.80 -6.41 16.76
N ALA A 199 12.69 -5.43 16.91
CA ALA A 199 14.10 -5.67 17.23
C ALA A 199 14.31 -6.24 18.64
N LYS A 200 13.37 -6.00 19.57
CA LYS A 200 13.40 -6.52 20.94
C LYS A 200 12.66 -7.85 21.10
N ASP A 201 11.88 -8.27 20.11
CA ASP A 201 11.10 -9.50 20.19
C ASP A 201 12.01 -10.73 19.95
N PRO A 202 12.15 -11.65 20.93
CA PRO A 202 13.00 -12.84 20.79
C PRO A 202 12.51 -13.84 19.72
N ASP A 203 11.26 -13.71 19.27
CA ASP A 203 10.69 -14.51 18.20
C ASP A 203 11.07 -14.00 16.80
N VAL A 204 11.66 -12.81 16.68
CA VAL A 204 12.13 -12.23 15.42
C VAL A 204 13.61 -12.53 15.21
N GLY A 205 13.94 -13.12 14.06
CA GLY A 205 15.32 -13.45 13.69
C GLY A 205 15.96 -12.42 12.76
N GLU A 206 15.20 -11.94 11.77
CA GLU A 206 15.67 -10.95 10.80
C GLU A 206 14.57 -9.97 10.43
N ILE A 207 14.94 -8.70 10.25
CA ILE A 207 14.05 -7.64 9.78
C ILE A 207 14.56 -7.15 8.43
N SER A 208 13.75 -7.30 7.39
CA SER A 208 13.99 -6.70 6.08
C SER A 208 13.03 -5.54 5.86
N ILE A 209 13.55 -4.38 5.45
CA ILE A 209 12.76 -3.18 5.21
C ILE A 209 12.71 -2.88 3.72
N LEU A 210 11.50 -2.80 3.16
CA LEU A 210 11.24 -2.35 1.80
C LEU A 210 10.51 -1.00 1.86
N ALA A 211 11.24 0.08 1.59
CA ALA A 211 10.70 1.43 1.62
C ALA A 211 10.64 2.04 0.21
N HIS A 212 9.51 2.62 -0.17
CA HIS A 212 9.32 3.19 -1.51
C HIS A 212 9.20 4.72 -1.48
N SER A 213 9.94 5.42 -2.34
CA SER A 213 9.87 6.89 -2.50
C SER A 213 9.93 7.62 -1.14
N MET A 214 8.93 8.45 -0.79
CA MET A 214 8.85 9.15 0.49
C MET A 214 8.79 8.22 1.72
N GLY A 215 8.46 6.94 1.55
CA GLY A 215 8.63 5.93 2.60
C GLY A 215 10.08 5.77 3.06
N ASN A 216 11.07 6.04 2.19
CA ASN A 216 12.49 6.05 2.56
C ASN A 216 12.80 7.17 3.55
N TRP A 217 12.20 8.35 3.38
CA TRP A 217 12.36 9.47 4.31
C TRP A 217 11.89 9.09 5.72
N VAL A 218 10.67 8.53 5.83
CA VAL A 218 10.13 8.08 7.14
C VAL A 218 11.01 7.00 7.76
N THR A 219 11.49 6.06 6.94
CA THR A 219 12.36 4.97 7.38
C THR A 219 13.69 5.50 7.91
N LEU A 220 14.34 6.41 7.18
CA LEU A 220 15.61 7.00 7.60
C LEU A 220 15.46 7.81 8.90
N GLU A 221 14.38 8.59 9.04
CA GLU A 221 14.12 9.32 10.28
C GLU A 221 13.89 8.39 11.48
N ALA A 222 13.10 7.32 11.29
CA ALA A 222 12.88 6.33 12.35
C ALA A 222 14.17 5.62 12.76
N LEU A 223 14.98 5.15 11.80
CA LEU A 223 16.25 4.50 12.09
C LEU A 223 17.25 5.45 12.76
N ARG A 224 17.29 6.72 12.35
CA ARG A 224 18.10 7.75 13.02
C ARG A 224 17.68 7.94 14.48
N GLN A 225 16.37 7.94 14.76
CA GLN A 225 15.86 8.04 16.14
C GLN A 225 16.22 6.82 16.98
N MET A 226 16.21 5.61 16.41
CA MET A 226 16.61 4.39 17.12
C MET A 226 18.09 4.35 17.50
N ALA A 227 18.93 5.09 16.76
CA ALA A 227 20.39 5.08 16.94
C ALA A 227 20.89 6.11 17.98
N ILE A 228 20.03 7.00 18.46
CA ILE A 228 20.33 8.05 19.44
C ILE A 228 19.93 7.57 20.84
#